data_AF-A0A938SFN9-F1
#
_entry.id   AF-A0A938SFN9-F1
#
_cell.length_a   1.000
_cell.length_b   1.000
_cell.length_c   1.000
_cell.angle_alpha   90.00
_cell.angle_beta   90.00
_cell.angle_gamma   90.00
#
_symmetry.space_group_name_H-M   'P 1'
#
loop_
_entity.id
_entity.type
_entity.pdbx_description
1 polymer ?
#
loop_
_entity_poly.entity_id
_entity_poly.type
_entity_poly.pdbx_seq_one_letter_code
_entity_poly.pdbx_strand_id
1 'polypeptide(L)'
;MRHKADIALVVAAVLGLGVFVRFYDAAFVAAALDFRLSRPQIFQVAQSYLTTRGVRLEGYDHCLVFAPRPQSYIYLERTLGTAALNERIRTGMADPWAWVVRWFKPLQKEQFYAHLTPEGKVVGFSHQVPEDAPGANLSQDEARQVAERFLAMDAGEDLTAYELKLSTSQRRKNRTDHTFTWKRIGSEVGEGDLRVTVDVQGSEVASLQRRFRTPEEFDRAFRRERAQARLLWSASFTGLMAILVAAAVVLIRAGRQGRLHLRPRVALLGLPVLALYALSAFNSIPLIKFDY
;
A
#
# COMPACT_ATOMS: atom_id res chain seq x y z
N MET A 1 20.97 42.81 -19.09
CA MET A 1 21.13 42.11 -17.79
C MET A 1 20.15 40.94 -17.63
N ARG A 2 18.85 41.09 -17.91
CA ARG A 2 17.85 39.99 -17.87
C ARG A 2 18.26 38.72 -18.65
N HIS A 3 18.70 38.87 -19.89
CA HIS A 3 19.07 37.74 -20.75
C HIS A 3 20.21 36.84 -20.19
N LYS A 4 21.14 37.39 -19.40
CA LYS A 4 22.21 36.59 -18.77
C LYS A 4 21.69 35.77 -17.59
N ALA A 5 20.72 36.31 -16.84
CA ALA A 5 20.06 35.59 -15.75
C ALA A 5 19.17 34.46 -16.29
N ASP A 6 18.47 34.71 -17.40
CA ASP A 6 17.63 33.69 -18.05
C ASP A 6 18.48 32.53 -18.58
N ILE A 7 19.63 32.81 -19.23
CA ILE A 7 20.58 31.78 -19.67
C ILE A 7 21.13 30.99 -18.47
N ALA A 8 21.52 31.67 -17.38
CA ALA A 8 22.04 31.01 -16.20
C ALA A 8 21.01 30.06 -15.55
N LEU A 9 19.73 30.46 -15.51
CA LEU A 9 18.64 29.60 -15.04
C LEU A 9 18.44 28.38 -15.92
N VAL A 10 18.49 28.54 -17.25
CA VAL A 10 18.38 27.41 -18.19
C VAL A 10 19.55 26.45 -18.03
N VAL A 11 20.78 26.96 -17.93
CA VAL A 11 21.98 26.13 -17.69
C VAL A 11 21.86 25.39 -16.36
N ALA A 12 21.44 26.06 -15.29
CA ALA A 12 21.22 25.42 -13.99
C ALA A 12 20.12 24.35 -14.05
N ALA A 13 19.03 24.59 -14.78
CA ALA A 13 17.96 23.62 -14.97
C ALA A 13 18.43 22.38 -15.76
N VAL A 14 19.22 22.56 -16.82
CA VAL A 14 19.79 21.45 -17.61
C VAL A 14 20.81 20.65 -16.79
N LEU A 15 21.69 21.32 -16.05
CA LEU A 15 22.64 20.66 -15.14
C LEU A 15 21.90 19.91 -14.03
N GLY A 16 20.88 20.53 -13.43
CA GLY A 16 20.03 19.92 -12.41
C GLY A 16 19.30 18.69 -12.95
N LEU A 17 18.76 18.76 -14.17
CA LEU A 17 18.15 17.62 -14.84
C LEU A 17 19.17 16.52 -15.15
N GLY A 18 20.38 16.87 -15.59
CA GLY A 18 21.47 15.92 -15.83
C GLY A 18 21.88 15.17 -14.56
N VAL A 19 22.03 15.88 -13.44
CA VAL A 19 22.28 15.28 -12.12
C VAL A 19 21.10 14.39 -11.72
N PHE A 20 19.87 14.88 -11.84
CA PHE A 20 18.67 14.10 -11.51
C PHE A 20 18.62 12.79 -12.29
N VAL A 21 18.76 12.82 -13.62
CA VAL A 21 18.72 11.61 -14.47
C VAL A 21 19.87 10.67 -14.13
N ARG A 22 21.09 11.20 -13.90
CA ARG A 22 22.27 10.38 -13.61
C ARG A 22 22.20 9.65 -12.26
N PHE A 23 21.53 10.24 -11.27
CA PHE A 23 21.45 9.70 -9.90
C PHE A 23 20.07 9.16 -9.52
N TYR A 24 19.09 9.20 -10.42
CA TYR A 24 17.71 8.78 -10.14
C TYR A 24 17.64 7.37 -9.53
N ASP A 25 18.29 6.39 -10.16
CA ASP A 25 18.33 4.99 -9.71
C ASP A 25 19.03 4.78 -8.37
N ALA A 26 19.96 5.67 -8.02
CA ALA A 26 20.72 5.59 -6.78
C ALA A 26 20.04 6.35 -5.63
N ALA A 27 19.20 7.34 -5.95
CA ALA A 27 18.58 8.25 -4.99
C ALA A 27 17.11 7.93 -4.69
N PHE A 28 16.41 7.25 -5.61
CA PHE A 28 14.99 6.96 -5.46
C PHE A 28 14.69 5.47 -5.59
N VAL A 29 14.00 4.92 -4.60
CA VAL A 29 13.58 3.51 -4.66
C VAL A 29 12.45 3.28 -5.67
N ALA A 30 11.69 4.33 -5.99
CA ALA A 30 10.69 4.30 -7.06
C ALA A 30 11.29 3.92 -8.42
N ALA A 31 12.59 4.14 -8.64
CA ALA A 31 13.27 3.78 -9.87
C ALA A 31 13.35 2.27 -10.12
N ALA A 32 13.21 1.44 -9.07
CA ALA A 32 13.16 -0.01 -9.22
C ALA A 32 11.78 -0.54 -9.61
N LEU A 33 10.73 0.30 -9.64
CA LEU A 33 9.37 -0.13 -9.94
C LEU A 33 9.12 -0.07 -11.45
N ASP A 34 8.69 -1.19 -12.03
CA ASP A 34 8.38 -1.28 -13.46
C ASP A 34 6.86 -1.38 -13.68
N PHE A 35 6.24 -0.29 -14.12
CA PHE A 35 4.82 -0.22 -14.41
C PHE A 35 4.53 -0.64 -15.86
N ARG A 36 4.44 -1.94 -16.09
CA ARG A 36 4.14 -2.48 -17.43
C ARG A 36 2.66 -2.47 -17.77
N LEU A 37 1.80 -2.61 -16.76
CA LEU A 37 0.36 -2.73 -16.95
C LEU A 37 -0.38 -1.49 -16.48
N SER A 38 -1.41 -1.12 -17.24
CA SER A 38 -2.36 -0.08 -16.85
C SER A 38 -3.28 -0.57 -15.72
N ARG A 39 -3.90 0.38 -15.01
CA ARG A 39 -4.85 0.06 -13.92
C ARG A 39 -5.98 -0.90 -14.36
N PRO A 40 -6.63 -0.74 -15.53
CA PRO A 40 -7.61 -1.71 -16.01
C PRO A 40 -7.03 -3.11 -16.26
N GLN A 41 -5.81 -3.21 -16.78
CA GLN A 41 -5.15 -4.50 -17.00
C GLN A 41 -4.80 -5.19 -15.67
N ILE A 42 -4.30 -4.44 -14.68
CA ILE A 42 -4.07 -4.95 -13.32
C ILE A 42 -5.37 -5.52 -12.73
N PHE A 43 -6.49 -4.78 -12.87
CA PHE A 43 -7.79 -5.26 -12.42
C PHE A 43 -8.19 -6.57 -13.11
N GLN A 44 -8.03 -6.67 -14.43
CA GLN A 44 -8.35 -7.89 -15.19
C GLN A 44 -7.49 -9.09 -14.76
N VAL A 45 -6.19 -8.90 -14.54
CA VAL A 45 -5.31 -9.97 -14.02
C VAL A 45 -5.78 -10.43 -12.64
N ALA A 46 -6.08 -9.49 -11.75
CA ALA A 46 -6.54 -9.78 -10.40
C ALA A 46 -7.90 -10.52 -10.38
N GLN A 47 -8.84 -10.08 -11.22
CA GLN A 47 -10.15 -10.72 -11.39
C GLN A 47 -10.00 -12.14 -11.97
N SER A 48 -9.15 -12.31 -12.98
CA SER A 48 -8.90 -13.62 -13.60
C SER A 48 -8.28 -14.61 -12.62
N TYR A 49 -7.37 -14.14 -11.77
CA TYR A 49 -6.76 -14.94 -10.71
C TYR A 49 -7.80 -15.47 -9.71
N LEU A 50 -8.69 -14.63 -9.20
CA LEU A 50 -9.72 -15.07 -8.26
C LEU A 50 -10.79 -15.97 -8.91
N THR A 51 -11.22 -15.66 -10.13
CA THR A 51 -12.22 -16.48 -10.85
C THR A 51 -11.70 -17.87 -11.19
N THR A 52 -10.41 -18.01 -11.52
CA THR A 52 -9.76 -19.32 -11.73
C THR A 52 -9.78 -20.18 -10.47
N ARG A 53 -9.84 -19.55 -9.29
CA ARG A 53 -9.98 -20.22 -7.98
C ARG A 53 -11.45 -20.49 -7.61
N GLY A 54 -12.37 -20.31 -8.54
CA GLY A 54 -13.80 -20.56 -8.34
C GLY A 54 -14.56 -19.42 -7.66
N VAL A 55 -13.94 -18.26 -7.44
CA VAL A 55 -14.60 -17.11 -6.81
C VAL A 55 -15.58 -16.46 -7.80
N ARG A 56 -16.83 -16.33 -7.38
CA ARG A 56 -17.89 -15.61 -8.10
C ARG A 56 -17.94 -14.16 -7.63
N LEU A 57 -17.51 -13.25 -8.50
CA LEU A 57 -17.41 -11.82 -8.19
C LEU A 57 -18.64 -11.03 -8.64
N GLU A 58 -19.69 -11.69 -9.12
CA GLU A 58 -20.94 -11.02 -9.51
C GLU A 58 -21.59 -10.31 -8.33
N GLY A 59 -21.97 -9.05 -8.54
CA GLY A 59 -22.60 -8.20 -7.53
C GLY A 59 -21.65 -7.67 -6.45
N TYR A 60 -20.33 -7.87 -6.56
CA TYR A 60 -19.36 -7.17 -5.72
C TYR A 60 -19.00 -5.81 -6.31
N ASP A 61 -18.95 -4.79 -5.45
CA ASP A 61 -18.24 -3.55 -5.74
C ASP A 61 -16.74 -3.79 -5.64
N HIS A 62 -15.95 -2.95 -6.31
CA HIS A 62 -14.50 -3.03 -6.24
C HIS A 62 -13.81 -1.68 -6.05
N CYS A 63 -12.59 -1.76 -5.53
CA CYS A 63 -11.63 -0.67 -5.39
C CYS A 63 -10.24 -1.17 -5.81
N LEU A 64 -9.46 -0.30 -6.45
CA LEU A 64 -8.09 -0.58 -6.85
C LEU A 64 -7.21 0.57 -6.40
N VAL A 65 -6.19 0.27 -5.60
CA VAL A 65 -5.21 1.24 -5.09
C VAL A 65 -3.80 0.74 -5.33
N PHE A 66 -2.86 1.68 -5.40
CA PHE A 66 -1.44 1.36 -5.35
C PHE A 66 -0.91 1.85 -4.00
N ALA A 67 -0.57 0.92 -3.11
CA ALA A 67 -0.27 1.24 -1.73
C ALA A 67 1.16 0.84 -1.34
N PRO A 68 1.92 1.73 -0.66
CA PRO A 68 3.18 1.35 -0.04
C PRO A 68 2.96 0.42 1.15
N ARG A 69 3.99 -0.37 1.45
CA ARG A 69 4.23 -1.04 2.73
C ARG A 69 5.35 -0.29 3.46
N PRO A 70 5.05 0.87 4.07
CA PRO A 70 6.06 1.84 4.48
C PRO A 70 7.02 1.30 5.54
N GLN A 71 6.56 0.44 6.44
CA GLN A 71 7.37 -0.07 7.54
C GLN A 71 8.53 -0.97 7.06
N SER A 72 8.23 -1.98 6.24
CA SER A 72 9.25 -2.86 5.67
C SER A 72 10.16 -2.11 4.70
N TYR A 73 9.57 -1.22 3.89
CA TYR A 73 10.31 -0.38 2.96
C TYR A 73 11.35 0.49 3.68
N ILE A 74 10.94 1.25 4.69
CA ILE A 74 11.84 2.18 5.41
C ILE A 74 12.91 1.41 6.18
N TYR A 75 12.58 0.25 6.76
CA TYR A 75 13.58 -0.60 7.40
C TYR A 75 14.65 -1.03 6.41
N LEU A 76 14.23 -1.63 5.29
CA LEU A 76 15.15 -2.13 4.26
C LEU A 76 15.99 -1.00 3.67
N GLU A 77 15.41 0.18 3.44
CA GLU A 77 16.14 1.35 2.92
C GLU A 77 17.19 1.84 3.94
N ARG A 78 16.83 1.93 5.23
CA ARG A 78 17.76 2.35 6.30
C ARG A 78 18.89 1.33 6.53
N THR A 79 18.63 0.04 6.31
CA THR A 79 19.62 -1.02 6.56
C THR A 79 20.52 -1.31 5.36
N LEU A 80 19.98 -1.32 4.14
CA LEU A 80 20.72 -1.68 2.92
C LEU A 80 21.25 -0.46 2.15
N GLY A 81 20.61 0.70 2.32
CA GLY A 81 20.74 1.81 1.40
C GLY A 81 19.92 1.60 0.12
N THR A 82 19.62 2.71 -0.57
CA THR A 82 18.72 2.76 -1.74
C THR A 82 19.17 1.84 -2.88
N ALA A 83 20.47 1.84 -3.23
CA ALA A 83 20.98 1.06 -4.36
C ALA A 83 20.82 -0.46 -4.16
N ALA A 84 21.19 -0.98 -2.99
CA ALA A 84 21.06 -2.39 -2.67
C ALA A 84 19.58 -2.79 -2.49
N LEU A 85 18.74 -1.91 -1.95
CA LEU A 85 17.29 -2.15 -1.92
C LEU A 85 16.70 -2.26 -3.32
N ASN A 86 17.10 -1.39 -4.26
CA ASN A 86 16.65 -1.46 -5.65
C ASN A 86 17.00 -2.79 -6.33
N GLU A 87 18.17 -3.36 -6.02
CA GLU A 87 18.53 -4.71 -6.48
C GLU A 87 17.66 -5.81 -5.84
N ARG A 88 17.36 -5.72 -4.54
CA ARG A 88 16.48 -6.67 -3.85
C ARG A 88 15.03 -6.62 -4.36
N ILE A 89 14.53 -5.45 -4.74
CA ILE A 89 13.21 -5.29 -5.35
C ILE A 89 13.20 -5.97 -6.72
N ARG A 90 14.19 -5.70 -7.57
CA ARG A 90 14.30 -6.30 -8.91
C ARG A 90 14.43 -7.83 -8.89
N THR A 91 15.02 -8.38 -7.83
CA THR A 91 15.15 -9.84 -7.62
C THR A 91 13.94 -10.46 -6.91
N GLY A 92 12.90 -9.68 -6.60
CA GLY A 92 11.64 -10.16 -6.01
C GLY A 92 11.75 -10.53 -4.53
N MET A 93 12.78 -10.05 -3.82
CA MET A 93 12.94 -10.29 -2.38
C MET A 93 12.18 -9.28 -1.51
N ALA A 94 11.78 -8.14 -2.08
CA ALA A 94 10.99 -7.13 -1.38
C ALA A 94 10.02 -6.45 -2.34
N ASP A 95 8.73 -6.44 -2.00
CA ASP A 95 7.70 -5.66 -2.70
C ASP A 95 7.22 -4.51 -1.81
N PRO A 96 7.95 -3.39 -1.77
CA PRO A 96 7.61 -2.23 -0.95
C PRO A 96 6.33 -1.52 -1.40
N TRP A 97 5.87 -1.77 -2.62
CA TRP A 97 4.55 -1.34 -3.09
C TRP A 97 3.83 -2.51 -3.73
N ALA A 98 2.51 -2.48 -3.66
CA ALA A 98 1.65 -3.40 -4.39
C ALA A 98 0.40 -2.69 -4.88
N TRP A 99 -0.08 -3.13 -6.04
CA TRP A 99 -1.48 -2.96 -6.39
C TRP A 99 -2.32 -3.83 -5.46
N VAL A 100 -3.38 -3.25 -4.91
CA VAL A 100 -4.36 -3.98 -4.11
C VAL A 100 -5.72 -3.77 -4.73
N VAL A 101 -6.33 -4.87 -5.13
CA VAL A 101 -7.71 -4.89 -5.61
C VAL A 101 -8.56 -5.51 -4.52
N ARG A 102 -9.59 -4.79 -4.07
CA ARG A 102 -10.55 -5.22 -3.07
C ARG A 102 -11.92 -5.37 -3.73
N TRP A 103 -12.58 -6.49 -3.48
CA TRP A 103 -13.99 -6.73 -3.81
C TRP A 103 -14.79 -6.85 -2.53
N PHE A 104 -15.90 -6.12 -2.44
CA PHE A 104 -16.75 -6.09 -1.26
C PHE A 104 -18.22 -5.87 -1.62
N LYS A 105 -19.12 -6.21 -0.70
CA LYS A 105 -20.53 -5.83 -0.75
C LYS A 105 -20.83 -4.95 0.46
N PRO A 106 -21.52 -3.80 0.31
CA PRO A 106 -21.89 -2.97 1.44
C PRO A 106 -22.62 -3.80 2.52
N LEU A 107 -22.27 -3.56 3.79
CA LEU A 107 -22.82 -4.24 4.97
C LEU A 107 -22.55 -5.76 5.05
N GLN A 108 -21.68 -6.30 4.20
CA GLN A 108 -21.26 -7.70 4.27
C GLN A 108 -19.80 -7.78 4.76
N LYS A 109 -19.54 -8.72 5.67
CA LYS A 109 -18.18 -8.99 6.15
C LYS A 109 -17.33 -9.73 5.13
N GLU A 110 -17.96 -10.41 4.17
CA GLU A 110 -17.24 -11.16 3.16
C GLU A 110 -16.58 -10.24 2.14
N GLN A 111 -15.27 -10.41 1.95
CA GLN A 111 -14.45 -9.58 1.08
C GLN A 111 -13.33 -10.39 0.46
N PHE A 112 -12.91 -9.98 -0.74
CA PHE A 112 -11.77 -10.58 -1.43
C PHE A 112 -10.72 -9.51 -1.69
N TYR A 113 -9.45 -9.92 -1.60
CA TYR A 113 -8.31 -9.08 -1.92
C TYR A 113 -7.38 -9.84 -2.86
N ALA A 114 -6.81 -9.12 -3.81
CA ALA A 114 -5.69 -9.57 -4.61
C ALA A 114 -4.57 -8.53 -4.54
N HIS A 115 -3.35 -9.01 -4.31
CA HIS A 115 -2.14 -8.19 -4.22
C HIS A 115 -1.24 -8.49 -5.42
N LEU A 116 -0.85 -7.46 -6.15
CA LEU A 116 -0.01 -7.59 -7.34
C LEU A 116 1.22 -6.68 -7.26
N THR A 117 2.34 -7.12 -7.82
CA THR A 117 3.52 -6.28 -8.02
C THR A 117 3.24 -5.16 -9.03
N PRO A 118 4.06 -4.11 -9.13
CA PRO A 118 3.93 -3.07 -10.15
C PRO A 118 3.80 -3.61 -11.58
N GLU A 119 4.46 -4.73 -11.88
CA GLU A 119 4.47 -5.41 -13.17
C GLU A 119 3.20 -6.24 -13.42
N GLY A 120 2.38 -6.45 -12.38
CA GLY A 120 1.13 -7.20 -12.43
C GLY A 120 1.22 -8.68 -12.05
N LYS A 121 2.31 -9.13 -11.42
CA LYS A 121 2.38 -10.50 -10.88
C LYS A 121 1.58 -10.59 -9.59
N VAL A 122 0.67 -11.56 -9.50
CA VAL A 122 -0.07 -11.82 -8.25
C VAL A 122 0.87 -12.39 -7.20
N VAL A 123 1.01 -11.69 -6.06
CA VAL A 123 1.90 -12.05 -4.95
C VAL A 123 1.17 -12.36 -3.66
N GLY A 124 -0.16 -12.23 -3.66
CA GLY A 124 -0.98 -12.64 -2.54
C GLY A 124 -2.47 -12.44 -2.82
N PHE A 125 -3.28 -13.06 -1.99
CA PHE A 125 -4.71 -12.86 -1.98
C PHE A 125 -5.23 -13.09 -0.56
N SER A 126 -6.43 -12.61 -0.28
CA SER A 126 -7.16 -13.02 0.92
C SER A 126 -8.65 -13.08 0.67
N HIS A 127 -9.30 -14.06 1.30
CA HIS A 127 -10.73 -14.21 1.41
C HIS A 127 -11.09 -14.04 2.88
N GLN A 128 -11.75 -12.93 3.17
CA GLN A 128 -12.26 -12.64 4.49
C GLN A 128 -13.71 -13.10 4.55
N VAL A 129 -14.06 -13.92 5.54
CA VAL A 129 -15.42 -14.41 5.76
C VAL A 129 -15.89 -14.10 7.19
N PRO A 130 -17.20 -14.08 7.47
CA PRO A 130 -17.72 -14.00 8.83
C PRO A 130 -17.12 -15.06 9.76
N GLU A 131 -16.92 -14.74 11.04
CA GLU A 131 -16.34 -15.68 12.02
C GLU A 131 -17.20 -16.92 12.27
N ASP A 132 -18.50 -16.81 12.04
CA ASP A 132 -19.48 -17.89 12.15
C ASP A 132 -19.77 -18.57 10.80
N ALA A 133 -19.05 -18.21 9.73
CA ALA A 133 -19.18 -18.92 8.46
C ALA A 133 -18.84 -20.42 8.65
N PRO A 134 -19.62 -21.32 8.04
CA PRO A 134 -19.43 -22.76 8.17
C PRO A 134 -18.10 -23.19 7.57
N GLY A 135 -17.53 -24.28 8.08
CA GLY A 135 -16.33 -24.88 7.51
C GLY A 135 -15.92 -26.15 8.24
N ALA A 136 -14.93 -26.84 7.67
CA ALA A 136 -14.37 -28.01 8.31
C ALA A 136 -13.66 -27.66 9.63
N ASN A 137 -13.42 -28.68 10.44
CA ASN A 137 -12.64 -28.58 11.68
C ASN A 137 -11.41 -29.47 11.55
N LEU A 138 -10.55 -29.16 10.59
CA LEU A 138 -9.33 -29.91 10.36
C LEU A 138 -8.41 -29.83 11.58
N SER A 139 -7.66 -30.92 11.81
CA SER A 139 -6.49 -30.89 12.67
C SER A 139 -5.43 -29.94 12.09
N GLN A 140 -4.48 -29.52 12.94
CA GLN A 140 -3.39 -28.64 12.49
C GLN A 140 -2.52 -29.33 11.42
N ASP A 141 -2.30 -30.64 11.50
CA ASP A 141 -1.50 -31.39 10.53
C ASP A 141 -2.20 -31.51 9.17
N GLU A 142 -3.51 -31.79 9.16
CA GLU A 142 -4.30 -31.81 7.92
C GLU A 142 -4.34 -30.44 7.24
N ALA A 143 -4.56 -29.38 8.02
CA ALA A 143 -4.55 -28.01 7.50
C ALA A 143 -3.15 -27.60 7.00
N ARG A 144 -2.09 -28.06 7.66
CA ARG A 144 -0.71 -27.85 7.20
C ARG A 144 -0.46 -28.49 5.83
N GLN A 145 -0.92 -29.72 5.62
CA GLN A 145 -0.80 -30.38 4.31
C GLN A 145 -1.60 -29.65 3.22
N VAL A 146 -2.74 -29.04 3.56
CA VAL A 146 -3.48 -28.16 2.62
C VAL A 146 -2.64 -26.95 2.26
N ALA A 147 -2.05 -26.27 3.25
CA ALA A 147 -1.21 -25.08 3.02
C ALA A 147 0.07 -25.41 2.22
N GLU A 148 0.77 -26.48 2.56
CA GLU A 148 2.00 -26.91 1.87
C GLU A 148 1.72 -27.32 0.41
N ARG A 149 0.64 -28.07 0.15
CA ARG A 149 0.22 -28.40 -1.23
C ARG A 149 -0.09 -27.16 -2.04
N PHE A 150 -0.82 -26.21 -1.45
CA PHE A 150 -1.12 -24.94 -2.10
C PHE A 150 0.15 -24.15 -2.43
N LEU A 151 1.12 -24.07 -1.51
CA LEU A 151 2.38 -23.39 -1.75
C LEU A 151 3.18 -24.05 -2.89
N ALA A 152 3.27 -25.37 -2.90
CA ALA A 152 4.03 -26.11 -3.91
C ALA A 152 3.36 -26.09 -5.30
N MET A 153 2.04 -26.32 -5.37
CA MET A 153 1.33 -26.51 -6.63
C MET A 153 0.77 -25.22 -7.22
N ASP A 154 0.14 -24.37 -6.40
CA ASP A 154 -0.55 -23.17 -6.89
C ASP A 154 0.34 -21.93 -6.82
N ALA A 155 1.12 -21.79 -5.75
CA ALA A 155 2.00 -20.64 -5.56
C ALA A 155 3.38 -20.82 -6.22
N GLY A 156 3.72 -22.05 -6.62
CA GLY A 156 4.99 -22.40 -7.26
C GLY A 156 6.22 -22.20 -6.36
N GLU A 157 6.05 -22.33 -5.05
CA GLU A 157 7.12 -22.17 -4.07
C GLU A 157 7.84 -23.50 -3.83
N ASP A 158 9.17 -23.46 -3.81
CA ASP A 158 9.98 -24.60 -3.36
C ASP A 158 10.06 -24.60 -1.83
N LEU A 159 9.30 -25.49 -1.20
CA LEU A 159 9.23 -25.60 0.25
C LEU A 159 10.58 -25.93 0.92
N THR A 160 11.56 -26.46 0.19
CA THR A 160 12.91 -26.73 0.75
C THR A 160 13.68 -25.43 1.02
N ALA A 161 13.30 -24.34 0.38
CA ALA A 161 13.86 -23.00 0.63
C ALA A 161 13.24 -22.30 1.85
N TYR A 162 12.34 -22.98 2.57
CA TYR A 162 11.54 -22.39 3.64
C TYR A 162 11.64 -23.20 4.94
N GLU A 163 11.64 -22.47 6.06
CA GLU A 163 11.61 -23.03 7.40
C GLU A 163 10.31 -22.63 8.10
N LEU A 164 9.52 -23.61 8.57
CA LEU A 164 8.29 -23.34 9.32
C LEU A 164 8.63 -22.68 10.67
N LYS A 165 8.08 -21.48 10.90
CA LYS A 165 8.33 -20.69 12.12
C LYS A 165 7.14 -20.62 13.06
N LEU A 166 5.93 -20.67 12.52
CA LEU A 166 4.71 -20.54 13.32
C LEU A 166 3.62 -21.43 12.77
N SER A 167 2.94 -22.13 13.67
CA SER A 167 1.68 -22.84 13.40
C SER A 167 0.71 -22.49 14.51
N THR A 168 -0.40 -21.85 14.18
CA THR A 168 -1.42 -21.47 15.15
C THR A 168 -2.78 -21.91 14.68
N SER A 169 -3.62 -22.33 15.61
CA SER A 169 -4.99 -22.76 15.35
C SER A 169 -5.95 -21.95 16.21
N GLN A 170 -7.03 -21.49 15.60
CA GLN A 170 -8.08 -20.74 16.27
C GLN A 170 -9.43 -21.44 16.03
N ARG A 171 -10.00 -21.97 17.11
CA ARG A 171 -11.35 -22.55 17.06
C ARG A 171 -12.38 -21.43 16.92
N ARG A 172 -13.14 -21.44 15.83
CA ARG A 172 -14.34 -20.61 15.64
C ARG A 172 -15.59 -21.40 16.00
N LYS A 173 -16.74 -20.74 15.97
CA LYS A 173 -18.04 -21.37 16.27
C LYS A 173 -18.32 -22.55 15.35
N ASN A 174 -18.10 -22.38 14.05
CA ASN A 174 -18.52 -23.34 13.01
C ASN A 174 -17.36 -23.88 12.15
N ARG A 175 -16.10 -23.55 12.48
CA ARG A 175 -14.89 -24.02 11.78
C ARG A 175 -13.63 -23.89 12.66
N THR A 176 -12.50 -24.38 12.19
CA THR A 176 -11.17 -24.09 12.77
C THR A 176 -10.34 -23.36 11.72
N ASP A 177 -9.79 -22.21 12.11
CA ASP A 177 -8.86 -21.43 11.27
C ASP A 177 -7.43 -21.78 11.68
N HIS A 178 -6.55 -21.98 10.71
CA HIS A 178 -5.14 -22.27 10.94
C HIS A 178 -4.28 -21.26 10.20
N THR A 179 -3.22 -20.79 10.84
CA THR A 179 -2.24 -19.89 10.23
C THR A 179 -0.88 -20.54 10.33
N PHE A 180 -0.20 -20.63 9.19
CA PHE A 180 1.14 -21.16 9.08
C PHE A 180 2.05 -20.09 8.50
N THR A 181 3.22 -19.90 9.11
CA THR A 181 4.21 -18.94 8.62
C THR A 181 5.55 -19.59 8.44
N TRP A 182 6.08 -19.49 7.23
CA TRP A 182 7.40 -19.95 6.86
C TRP A 182 8.33 -18.76 6.64
N LYS A 183 9.58 -18.91 7.09
CA LYS A 183 10.68 -17.98 6.80
C LYS A 183 11.45 -18.50 5.59
N ARG A 184 11.76 -17.63 4.63
CA ARG A 184 12.65 -17.97 3.51
C ARG A 184 14.11 -18.00 3.99
N ILE A 185 14.81 -19.09 3.73
CA ILE A 185 16.21 -19.26 4.11
C ILE A 185 17.08 -18.28 3.31
N GLY A 186 18.03 -17.61 3.96
CA GLY A 186 18.95 -16.66 3.30
C GLY A 186 18.32 -15.31 2.93
N SER A 187 17.14 -15.00 3.46
CA SER A 187 16.43 -13.73 3.21
C SER A 187 16.68 -12.65 4.27
N GLU A 188 17.63 -12.88 5.17
CA GLU A 188 17.89 -12.01 6.31
C GLU A 188 18.49 -10.66 5.89
N VAL A 189 17.96 -9.60 6.50
CA VAL A 189 18.52 -8.26 6.43
C VAL A 189 18.47 -7.70 7.85
N GLY A 190 19.63 -7.59 8.49
CA GLY A 190 19.70 -7.35 9.94
C GLY A 190 18.97 -8.45 10.72
N GLU A 191 18.04 -8.06 11.58
CA GLU A 191 17.18 -8.98 12.35
C GLU A 191 15.83 -9.26 11.65
N GLY A 192 15.63 -8.72 10.45
CA GLY A 192 14.45 -8.94 9.62
C GLY A 192 14.61 -10.10 8.64
N ASP A 193 13.49 -10.66 8.18
CA ASP A 193 13.46 -11.80 7.26
C ASP A 193 12.20 -11.84 6.40
N LEU A 194 12.26 -12.46 5.22
CA LEU A 194 11.10 -12.64 4.35
C LEU A 194 10.27 -13.84 4.82
N ARG A 195 8.96 -13.62 4.96
CA ARG A 195 8.00 -14.64 5.37
C ARG A 195 6.87 -14.83 4.38
N VAL A 196 6.46 -16.08 4.26
CA VAL A 196 5.23 -16.50 3.59
C VAL A 196 4.26 -16.97 4.65
N THR A 197 3.06 -16.40 4.68
CA THR A 197 1.98 -16.78 5.59
C THR A 197 0.81 -17.29 4.78
N VAL A 198 0.27 -18.44 5.19
CA VAL A 198 -0.93 -19.05 4.62
C VAL A 198 -1.96 -19.23 5.72
N ASP A 199 -3.17 -18.73 5.47
CA ASP A 199 -4.33 -19.00 6.31
C ASP A 199 -5.21 -20.07 5.66
N VAL A 200 -5.58 -21.08 6.44
CA VAL A 200 -6.52 -22.13 6.06
C VAL A 200 -7.77 -21.97 6.92
N GLN A 201 -8.91 -21.73 6.29
CA GLN A 201 -10.20 -21.59 6.98
C GLN A 201 -11.06 -22.80 6.65
N GLY A 202 -11.30 -23.65 7.65
CA GLY A 202 -11.91 -24.95 7.42
C GLY A 202 -11.02 -25.85 6.58
N SER A 203 -11.39 -26.09 5.32
CA SER A 203 -10.65 -26.94 4.37
C SER A 203 -10.05 -26.19 3.19
N GLU A 204 -10.16 -24.86 3.17
CA GLU A 204 -9.75 -24.03 2.03
C GLU A 204 -8.66 -23.03 2.42
N VAL A 205 -7.76 -22.75 1.48
CA VAL A 205 -6.74 -21.70 1.64
C VAL A 205 -7.40 -20.35 1.44
N ALA A 206 -7.59 -19.65 2.56
CA ALA A 206 -8.22 -18.34 2.60
C ALA A 206 -7.24 -17.22 2.26
N SER A 207 -5.95 -17.35 2.55
CA SER A 207 -4.99 -16.28 2.28
C SER A 207 -3.59 -16.78 1.92
N LEU A 208 -2.90 -15.98 1.11
CA LEU A 208 -1.46 -16.07 0.88
C LEU A 208 -0.87 -14.67 1.01
N GLN A 209 0.08 -14.51 1.92
CA GLN A 209 0.76 -13.24 2.14
C GLN A 209 2.27 -13.43 2.11
N ARG A 210 2.96 -12.59 1.32
CA ARG A 210 4.41 -12.45 1.32
C ARG A 210 4.77 -11.14 2.00
N ARG A 211 5.50 -11.21 3.11
CA ARG A 211 5.83 -10.03 3.91
C ARG A 211 7.25 -10.12 4.45
N PHE A 212 7.98 -9.02 4.35
CA PHE A 212 9.22 -8.85 5.10
C PHE A 212 8.88 -8.51 6.57
N ARG A 213 9.26 -9.40 7.50
CA ARG A 213 9.18 -9.14 8.93
C ARG A 213 10.31 -8.19 9.31
N THR A 214 9.94 -7.05 9.87
CA THR A 214 10.86 -6.11 10.49
C THR A 214 11.08 -6.45 11.97
N PRO A 215 12.24 -6.09 12.56
CA PRO A 215 12.51 -6.35 13.98
C PRO A 215 11.54 -5.61 14.88
N GLU A 216 11.15 -6.23 16.00
CA GLU A 216 10.14 -5.66 16.90
C GLU A 216 10.58 -4.32 17.50
N GLU A 217 11.87 -4.14 17.76
CA GLU A 217 12.42 -2.88 18.27
C GLU A 217 12.22 -1.72 17.28
N PHE A 218 12.52 -1.99 16.00
CA PHE A 218 12.28 -1.05 14.92
C PHE A 218 10.79 -0.74 14.81
N ASP A 219 9.93 -1.75 14.89
CA ASP A 219 8.48 -1.57 14.83
C ASP A 219 7.97 -0.66 15.94
N ARG A 220 8.45 -0.86 17.18
CA ARG A 220 8.11 -0.02 18.33
C ARG A 220 8.61 1.41 18.13
N ALA A 221 9.82 1.61 17.65
CA ALA A 221 10.37 2.94 17.36
C ALA A 221 9.58 3.65 16.24
N PHE A 222 9.35 2.96 15.13
CA PHE A 222 8.61 3.46 13.97
C PHE A 222 7.18 3.87 14.34
N ARG A 223 6.47 3.05 15.13
CA ARG A 223 5.13 3.40 15.63
C ARG A 223 5.14 4.68 16.48
N ARG A 224 6.14 4.87 17.34
CA ARG A 224 6.28 6.08 18.17
C ARG A 224 6.52 7.32 17.30
N GLU A 225 7.45 7.25 16.35
CA GLU A 225 7.76 8.34 15.41
C GLU A 225 6.51 8.73 14.59
N ARG A 226 5.79 7.74 14.04
CA ARG A 226 4.56 7.97 13.28
C ARG A 226 3.43 8.53 14.14
N ALA A 227 3.31 8.13 15.41
CA ALA A 227 2.32 8.67 16.32
C ALA A 227 2.58 10.15 16.60
N GLN A 228 3.83 10.54 16.89
CA GLN A 228 4.22 11.94 17.09
C GLN A 228 3.99 12.79 15.83
N ALA A 229 4.40 12.29 14.66
CA ALA A 229 4.17 12.96 13.39
C ALA A 229 2.67 13.15 13.11
N ARG A 230 1.83 12.15 13.43
CA ARG A 230 0.37 12.25 13.29
C ARG A 230 -0.23 13.29 14.23
N LEU A 231 0.24 13.39 15.47
CA LEU A 231 -0.18 14.41 16.41
C LEU A 231 0.17 15.82 15.89
N LEU A 232 1.41 16.04 15.46
CA LEU A 232 1.83 17.32 14.88
C LEU A 232 1.05 17.70 13.62
N TRP A 233 0.79 16.71 12.75
CA TRP A 233 -0.04 16.91 11.57
C TRP A 233 -1.48 17.27 11.96
N SER A 234 -2.08 16.59 12.94
CA SER A 234 -3.44 16.88 13.42
C SER A 234 -3.56 18.27 14.05
N ALA A 235 -2.56 18.69 14.84
CA ALA A 235 -2.52 20.02 15.44
C ALA A 235 -2.37 21.10 14.36
N SER A 236 -1.43 20.91 13.41
CA SER A 236 -1.23 21.80 12.27
C SER A 236 -2.48 21.92 11.41
N PHE A 237 -3.15 20.80 11.10
CA PHE A 237 -4.38 20.77 10.32
C PHE A 237 -5.52 21.50 11.04
N THR A 238 -5.69 21.25 12.35
CA THR A 238 -6.70 21.94 13.17
C THR A 238 -6.45 23.45 13.22
N GLY A 239 -5.19 23.86 13.43
CA GLY A 239 -4.80 25.28 13.42
C GLY A 239 -5.05 25.94 12.07
N LEU A 240 -4.70 25.26 10.96
CA LEU A 240 -4.99 25.74 9.61
C LEU A 240 -6.50 25.91 9.38
N MET A 241 -7.32 24.93 9.79
CA MET A 241 -8.78 25.02 9.66
C MET A 241 -9.35 26.18 10.48
N ALA A 242 -8.85 26.41 11.69
CA ALA A 242 -9.25 27.57 12.51
C ALA A 242 -8.91 28.90 11.82
N ILE A 243 -7.73 29.02 11.21
CA ILE A 243 -7.32 30.20 10.44
C ILE A 243 -8.22 30.39 9.21
N LEU A 244 -8.51 29.32 8.46
CA LEU A 244 -9.37 29.37 7.29
C LEU A 244 -10.81 29.77 7.64
N VAL A 245 -11.36 29.25 8.74
CA VAL A 245 -12.68 29.65 9.26
C VAL A 245 -12.68 31.12 9.68
N ALA A 246 -11.66 31.57 10.41
CA ALA A 246 -11.53 32.98 10.80
C ALA A 246 -11.42 33.90 9.57
N ALA A 247 -10.61 33.53 8.57
CA ALA A 247 -10.49 34.24 7.31
C ALA A 247 -11.83 34.30 6.55
N ALA A 248 -12.55 33.18 6.47
CA ALA A 248 -13.88 33.13 5.86
C ALA A 248 -14.88 34.06 6.58
N VAL A 249 -14.90 34.06 7.92
CA VAL A 249 -15.74 34.96 8.72
C VAL A 249 -15.39 36.43 8.45
N VAL A 250 -14.11 36.79 8.40
CA VAL A 250 -13.65 38.15 8.09
C VAL A 250 -14.07 38.55 6.67
N LEU A 251 -13.88 37.68 5.68
CA LEU A 251 -14.29 37.93 4.29
C LEU A 251 -15.81 38.09 4.15
N ILE A 252 -16.61 37.26 4.81
CA ILE A 252 -18.07 37.37 4.82
C ILE A 252 -18.51 38.68 5.47
N ARG A 253 -17.90 39.07 6.59
CA ARG A 253 -18.19 40.36 7.26
C ARG A 253 -17.80 41.55 6.38
N ALA A 254 -16.61 41.53 5.78
CA ALA A 254 -16.16 42.58 4.87
C ALA A 254 -17.04 42.70 3.62
N GLY A 255 -17.50 41.56 3.07
CA GLY A 255 -18.46 41.50 1.97
C GLY A 255 -19.81 42.11 2.33
N ARG A 256 -20.37 41.73 3.49
CA ARG A 256 -21.64 42.30 4.00
C ARG A 256 -21.55 43.81 4.28
N GLN A 257 -20.38 44.31 4.66
CA GLN A 257 -20.13 45.72 4.91
C GLN A 257 -19.76 46.51 3.63
N GLY A 258 -19.73 45.87 2.45
CA GLY A 258 -19.34 46.51 1.19
C GLY A 258 -17.85 46.92 1.13
N ARG A 259 -17.01 46.41 2.05
CA ARG A 259 -15.58 46.74 2.16
C ARG A 259 -14.68 45.77 1.40
N LEU A 260 -15.27 44.78 0.74
CA LEU A 260 -14.53 43.72 0.04
C LEU A 260 -14.05 44.20 -1.33
N HIS A 261 -12.94 44.93 -1.35
CA HIS A 261 -12.26 45.29 -2.59
C HIS A 261 -11.23 44.22 -2.97
N LEU A 262 -11.72 43.07 -3.46
CA LEU A 262 -10.86 42.05 -4.04
C LEU A 262 -10.19 42.61 -5.29
N ARG A 263 -8.90 42.94 -5.19
CA ARG A 263 -8.11 43.34 -6.35
C ARG A 263 -8.17 42.21 -7.39
N PRO A 264 -8.41 42.49 -8.68
CA PRO A 264 -8.53 41.47 -9.72
C PRO A 264 -7.36 40.48 -9.73
N ARG A 265 -6.14 40.95 -9.43
CA ARG A 265 -4.91 40.14 -9.36
C ARG A 265 -4.93 39.09 -8.24
N VAL A 266 -5.58 39.37 -7.11
CA VAL A 266 -5.70 38.42 -5.98
C VAL A 266 -6.74 37.35 -6.31
N ALA A 267 -7.85 37.72 -6.93
CA ALA A 267 -8.85 36.76 -7.41
C ALA A 267 -8.27 35.86 -8.52
N LEU A 268 -7.51 36.45 -9.46
CA LEU A 268 -6.88 35.74 -10.57
C LEU A 268 -5.85 34.69 -10.10
N LEU A 269 -5.16 34.92 -8.98
CA LEU A 269 -4.17 33.98 -8.43
C LEU A 269 -4.76 33.03 -7.38
N GLY A 270 -5.72 33.50 -6.57
CA GLY A 270 -6.30 32.72 -5.47
C GLY A 270 -7.34 31.70 -5.92
N LEU A 271 -8.20 32.04 -6.89
CA LEU A 271 -9.23 31.12 -7.37
C LEU A 271 -8.67 29.85 -8.03
N PRO A 272 -7.63 29.93 -8.89
CA PRO A 272 -7.01 28.72 -9.43
C PRO A 272 -6.38 27.84 -8.37
N VAL A 273 -5.72 28.42 -7.35
CA VAL A 273 -5.12 27.64 -6.25
C VAL A 273 -6.20 26.92 -5.45
N LEU A 274 -7.31 27.60 -5.13
CA LEU A 274 -8.45 27.00 -4.43
C LEU A 274 -9.09 25.89 -5.28
N ALA A 275 -9.27 26.13 -6.58
CA ALA A 275 -9.83 25.15 -7.51
C ALA A 275 -8.93 23.92 -7.64
N LEU A 276 -7.61 24.09 -7.75
CA LEU A 276 -6.64 23.01 -7.78
C LEU A 276 -6.63 22.22 -6.47
N TYR A 277 -6.76 22.88 -5.33
CA TYR A 277 -6.87 22.22 -4.04
C TYR A 277 -8.15 21.37 -3.94
N ALA A 278 -9.30 21.92 -4.38
CA ALA A 278 -10.56 21.20 -4.43
C ALA A 278 -10.47 19.98 -5.38
N LEU A 279 -9.92 20.16 -6.58
CA LEU A 279 -9.67 19.07 -7.54
C LEU A 279 -8.74 18.00 -6.97
N SER A 280 -7.71 18.41 -6.23
CA SER A 280 -6.81 17.47 -5.54
C SER A 280 -7.55 16.63 -4.48
N ALA A 281 -8.54 17.20 -3.79
CA ALA A 281 -9.37 16.44 -2.85
C ALA A 281 -10.16 15.33 -3.56
N PHE A 282 -10.66 15.57 -4.78
CA PHE A 282 -11.33 14.53 -5.57
C PHE A 282 -10.39 13.38 -5.95
N ASN A 283 -9.08 13.63 -6.10
CA ASN A 283 -8.09 12.58 -6.37
C ASN A 283 -7.94 11.58 -5.20
N SER A 284 -8.43 11.91 -4.00
CA SER A 284 -8.35 11.03 -2.82
C SER A 284 -9.54 10.08 -2.67
N ILE A 285 -10.61 10.24 -3.47
CA ILE A 285 -11.83 9.40 -3.38
C ILE A 285 -11.54 7.90 -3.48
N PRO A 286 -10.67 7.40 -4.39
CA PRO A 286 -10.36 5.97 -4.46
C PRO A 286 -9.72 5.43 -3.17
N LEU A 287 -8.94 6.24 -2.46
CA LEU A 287 -8.34 5.86 -1.17
C LEU A 287 -9.41 5.80 -0.08
N ILE A 288 -10.28 6.80 -0.01
CA ILE A 288 -11.40 6.83 0.96
C ILE A 288 -12.33 5.62 0.77
N LYS A 289 -12.67 5.29 -0.48
CA LYS A 289 -13.50 4.12 -0.79
C LYS A 289 -12.81 2.79 -0.45
N PHE A 290 -11.47 2.75 -0.48
CA PHE A 290 -10.71 1.56 -0.12
C PHE A 290 -10.69 1.31 1.39
N ASP A 291 -10.74 2.37 2.20
CA ASP A 291 -10.73 2.30 3.67
C ASP A 291 -12.13 2.16 4.29
N TYR A 292 -13.20 2.41 3.53
CA TYR A 292 -14.60 2.25 3.93
C TYR A 292 -15.05 0.78 4.00
#